data_AF-X1CMU3-F1
#
_entry.id   AF-X1CMU3-F1
#
_cell.length_a   1.000
_cell.length_b   1.000
_cell.length_c   1.000
_cell.angle_alpha   90.00
_cell.angle_beta   90.00
_cell.angle_gamma   90.00
#
_symmetry.space_group_name_H-M   'P 1'
#
loop_
_entity.id
_entity.type
_entity.pdbx_description
1 polymer ?
#
loop_
_entity_poly.entity_id
_entity_poly.type
_entity_poly.pdbx_seq_one_letter_code
_entity_poly.pdbx_strand_id
1 'polypeptide(L)'
;VAKATRKVAVEVYRARMGTVRPTGRRGTSEVWKRMRRGDKIIYEINKKNKVVKEILDEVSPPTSWTNKLFHVIETTVPYRLILMDNSEVEDCHVKLLPEANIPSQELINLCVEFYKRYRDNSRAHEVAIDLTLAMEPFNTHPAYRAALDSLDRRCDDNRQGS
;
A
#
# COMPACT_ATOMS: atom_id res chain seq x y z
N VAL A 1 -8.04 -7.05 -31.06
CA VAL A 1 -6.56 -7.09 -30.89
C VAL A 1 -6.07 -6.12 -29.81
N ALA A 2 -6.30 -4.79 -29.92
CA ALA A 2 -5.81 -3.78 -28.95
C ALA A 2 -6.14 -4.02 -27.46
N LYS A 3 -7.33 -4.55 -27.13
CA LYS A 3 -7.75 -4.82 -25.74
C LYS A 3 -7.01 -6.02 -25.13
N ALA A 4 -6.68 -7.03 -25.94
CA ALA A 4 -5.92 -8.20 -25.53
C ALA A 4 -4.45 -7.84 -25.32
N THR A 5 -3.86 -7.06 -26.22
CA THR A 5 -2.49 -6.53 -26.09
C THR A 5 -2.35 -5.65 -24.84
N ARG A 6 -3.34 -4.81 -24.54
CA ARG A 6 -3.36 -4.00 -23.31
C ARG A 6 -3.42 -4.86 -22.04
N LYS A 7 -4.17 -5.96 -22.06
CA LYS A 7 -4.26 -6.87 -20.91
C LYS A 7 -2.94 -7.59 -20.65
N VAL A 8 -2.29 -8.07 -21.71
CA VAL A 8 -0.96 -8.69 -21.64
C VAL A 8 0.09 -7.69 -21.15
N ALA A 9 0.09 -6.45 -21.66
CA ALA A 9 0.99 -5.41 -21.19
C ALA A 9 0.79 -5.07 -19.70
N VAL A 10 -0.46 -5.04 -19.23
CA VAL A 10 -0.79 -4.85 -17.80
C VAL A 10 -0.30 -6.03 -16.95
N GLU A 11 -0.43 -7.27 -17.43
CA GLU A 11 0.06 -8.46 -16.75
C GLU A 11 1.60 -8.49 -16.67
N VAL A 12 2.29 -8.14 -17.77
CA VAL A 12 3.75 -8.01 -17.80
C VAL A 12 4.23 -6.90 -16.86
N TYR A 13 3.55 -5.74 -16.86
CA TYR A 13 3.88 -4.64 -15.95
C TYR A 13 3.67 -5.02 -14.48
N ARG A 14 2.56 -5.71 -14.15
CA ARG A 14 2.31 -6.23 -12.81
C ARG A 14 3.35 -7.28 -12.37
N ALA A 15 3.76 -8.15 -13.30
CA ALA A 15 4.82 -9.12 -13.03
C ALA A 15 6.18 -8.43 -12.77
N ARG A 16 6.45 -7.32 -13.47
CA ARG A 16 7.66 -6.51 -13.32
C ARG A 16 7.69 -5.68 -12.03
N MET A 17 6.54 -5.18 -11.56
CA MET A 17 6.41 -4.39 -10.31
C MET A 17 6.57 -5.21 -9.02
N GLY A 18 6.82 -6.52 -9.12
CA GLY A 18 6.71 -7.43 -8.00
C GLY A 18 5.24 -7.76 -7.76
N THR A 19 4.95 -9.03 -7.53
CA THR A 19 3.60 -9.56 -7.39
C THR A 19 2.84 -8.80 -6.30
N VAL A 20 2.04 -7.80 -6.66
CA VAL A 20 0.93 -7.34 -5.81
C VAL A 20 0.06 -8.58 -5.66
N ARG A 21 0.18 -9.28 -4.52
CA ARG A 21 -0.58 -10.49 -4.23
C ARG A 21 -2.03 -10.17 -4.59
N PRO A 22 -2.69 -10.94 -5.47
CA PRO A 22 -4.11 -10.75 -5.74
C PRO A 22 -4.82 -10.86 -4.39
N THR A 23 -5.30 -9.75 -3.87
CA THR A 23 -5.98 -9.70 -2.59
C THR A 23 -7.30 -10.43 -2.77
N GLY A 24 -7.30 -11.73 -2.46
CA GLY A 24 -8.46 -12.58 -2.63
C GLY A 24 -9.61 -12.05 -1.79
N ARG A 25 -10.71 -11.60 -2.43
CA ARG A 25 -12.09 -11.37 -1.95
C ARG A 25 -12.35 -10.78 -0.53
N ARG A 26 -11.36 -10.47 0.29
CA ARG A 26 -11.50 -9.96 1.66
C ARG A 26 -10.84 -8.59 1.78
N GLY A 27 -11.57 -7.56 1.33
CA GLY A 27 -11.60 -6.26 1.98
C GLY A 27 -10.29 -5.47 2.09
N THR A 28 -9.35 -5.65 1.18
CA THR A 28 -8.21 -4.73 1.04
C THR A 28 -8.71 -3.53 0.26
N SER A 29 -8.67 -2.37 0.90
CA SER A 29 -9.10 -1.12 0.28
C SER A 29 -7.86 -0.47 -0.31
N GLU A 30 -7.80 -0.35 -1.62
CA GLU A 30 -6.74 0.41 -2.30
C GLU A 30 -6.71 1.85 -1.75
N VAL A 31 -5.52 2.44 -1.63
CA VAL A 31 -5.36 3.85 -1.21
C VAL A 31 -5.89 4.78 -2.30
N TRP A 32 -5.69 4.44 -3.57
CA TRP A 32 -6.20 5.20 -4.71
C TRP A 32 -7.43 4.52 -5.31
N LYS A 33 -8.53 5.27 -5.45
CA LYS A 33 -9.71 4.84 -6.20
C LYS A 33 -9.70 5.42 -7.58
N ARG A 34 -9.75 4.55 -8.58
CA ARG A 34 -10.01 4.95 -9.96
C ARG A 34 -11.51 5.14 -10.17
N MET A 35 -11.91 6.34 -10.59
CA MET A 35 -13.30 6.67 -10.91
C MET A 35 -13.43 7.18 -12.34
N ARG A 36 -14.59 6.97 -12.94
CA ARG A 36 -14.94 7.53 -14.26
C ARG A 36 -15.98 8.63 -14.06
N ARG A 37 -15.70 9.83 -14.56
CA ARG A 37 -16.66 10.95 -14.63
C ARG A 37 -16.81 11.37 -16.09
N GLY A 38 -17.94 10.99 -16.71
CA GLY A 38 -18.13 11.10 -18.15
C GLY A 38 -17.07 10.30 -18.92
N ASP A 39 -16.31 10.98 -19.77
CA ASP A 39 -15.22 10.38 -20.54
C ASP A 39 -13.85 10.50 -19.89
N LYS A 40 -13.77 11.11 -18.69
CA LYS A 40 -12.52 11.28 -17.97
C LYS A 40 -12.35 10.22 -16.88
N ILE A 41 -11.12 9.81 -16.67
CA ILE A 41 -10.70 9.01 -15.52
C ILE A 41 -10.12 9.98 -14.50
N ILE A 42 -10.53 9.83 -13.24
CA ILE A 42 -9.96 10.56 -12.11
C ILE A 42 -9.50 9.55 -11.05
N TYR A 43 -8.57 9.99 -10.21
CA TYR A 43 -8.06 9.22 -9.08
C TYR A 43 -8.35 10.00 -7.80
N GLU A 44 -9.05 9.37 -6.85
CA GLU A 44 -9.41 9.96 -5.57
C GLU A 44 -8.82 9.11 -4.43
N ILE A 45 -8.40 9.74 -3.34
CA ILE A 45 -7.89 9.05 -2.15
C ILE A 45 -9.05 8.34 -1.44
N ASN A 46 -8.85 7.07 -1.14
CA ASN A 46 -9.81 6.25 -0.43
C ASN A 46 -9.80 6.51 1.08
N LYS A 47 -10.66 7.41 1.55
CA LYS A 47 -10.86 7.63 2.99
C LYS A 47 -11.33 6.40 3.79
N LYS A 48 -11.83 5.36 3.10
CA LYS A 48 -12.23 4.08 3.71
C LYS A 48 -11.09 3.06 3.73
N ASN A 49 -9.91 3.38 3.19
CA ASN A 49 -8.72 2.56 3.39
C ASN A 49 -8.42 2.50 4.89
N LYS A 50 -8.14 1.30 5.42
CA LYS A 50 -7.96 1.09 6.86
C LYS A 50 -6.82 1.92 7.44
N VAL A 51 -5.71 2.03 6.72
CA VAL A 51 -4.52 2.79 7.15
C VAL A 51 -4.81 4.28 7.11
N VAL A 52 -5.40 4.78 6.02
CA VAL A 52 -5.81 6.20 5.89
C VAL A 52 -6.81 6.55 6.98
N LYS A 53 -7.81 5.69 7.20
CA LYS A 53 -8.84 5.90 8.21
C LYS A 53 -8.23 5.94 9.60
N GLU A 54 -7.34 5.03 9.94
CA GLU A 54 -6.63 5.02 11.22
C GLU A 54 -5.93 6.36 11.49
N ILE A 55 -5.16 6.84 10.52
CA ILE A 55 -4.43 8.11 10.63
C ILE A 55 -5.41 9.28 10.83
N LEU A 56 -6.53 9.28 10.10
CA LEU A 56 -7.54 10.33 10.24
C LEU A 56 -8.30 10.26 11.56
N ASP A 57 -8.58 9.07 12.06
CA ASP A 57 -9.26 8.85 13.34
C ASP A 57 -8.34 9.29 14.50
N GLU A 58 -7.04 9.01 14.42
CA GLU A 58 -6.02 9.41 15.42
C GLU A 58 -5.76 10.92 15.43
N VAL A 59 -5.51 11.52 14.26
CA VAL A 59 -5.24 12.97 14.16
C VAL A 59 -6.51 13.78 14.39
N SER A 60 -7.68 13.20 14.11
CA SER A 60 -9.00 13.83 14.19
C SER A 60 -9.06 15.26 13.63
N PRO A 61 -8.53 15.51 12.40
CA PRO A 61 -8.51 16.84 11.83
C PRO A 61 -9.92 17.28 11.40
N PRO A 62 -10.22 18.60 11.34
CA PRO A 62 -11.48 19.07 10.79
C PRO A 62 -11.69 18.57 9.37
N THR A 63 -12.88 18.03 9.08
CA THR A 63 -13.24 17.45 7.76
C THR A 63 -12.92 18.38 6.59
N SER A 64 -13.08 19.70 6.78
CA SER A 64 -12.78 20.69 5.75
C SER A 64 -11.29 20.74 5.39
N TRP A 65 -10.38 20.58 6.36
CA TRP A 65 -8.94 20.55 6.14
C TRP A 65 -8.48 19.26 5.48
N THR A 66 -9.02 18.12 5.91
CA THR A 66 -8.78 16.82 5.26
C THR A 66 -9.19 16.85 3.80
N ASN A 67 -10.35 17.43 3.49
CA ASN A 67 -10.83 17.58 2.12
C ASN A 67 -9.90 18.47 1.28
N LYS A 68 -9.42 19.59 1.83
CA LYS A 68 -8.48 20.47 1.14
C LYS A 68 -7.16 19.75 0.85
N LEU A 69 -6.60 19.06 1.83
CA LEU A 69 -5.35 18.31 1.68
C LEU A 69 -5.46 17.26 0.56
N PHE A 70 -6.49 16.40 0.62
CA PHE A 70 -6.66 15.37 -0.40
C PHE A 70 -6.94 15.98 -1.77
N HIS A 71 -7.74 17.04 -1.86
CA HIS A 71 -7.98 17.71 -3.12
C HIS A 71 -6.68 18.27 -3.75
N VAL A 72 -5.78 18.84 -2.95
CA VAL A 72 -4.47 19.28 -3.45
C VAL A 72 -3.67 18.10 -4.03
N ILE A 73 -3.60 16.98 -3.31
CA ILE A 73 -2.85 15.80 -3.77
C ILE A 73 -3.49 15.20 -5.04
N GLU A 74 -4.81 15.05 -5.05
CA GLU A 74 -5.58 14.47 -6.16
C GLU A 74 -5.50 15.30 -7.45
N THR A 75 -5.48 16.63 -7.33
CA THR A 75 -5.40 17.55 -8.50
C THR A 75 -3.99 17.76 -9.02
N THR A 76 -2.96 17.43 -8.23
CA THR A 76 -1.55 17.62 -8.59
C THR A 76 -0.88 16.36 -9.11
N VAL A 77 -1.59 15.22 -9.20
CA VAL A 77 -1.07 13.98 -9.79
C VAL A 77 -0.64 14.23 -11.24
N PRO A 78 0.66 14.15 -11.58
CA PRO A 78 1.19 14.61 -12.87
C PRO A 78 1.06 13.51 -13.93
N TYR A 79 -0.18 13.12 -14.26
CA TYR A 79 -0.45 11.96 -15.13
C TYR A 79 0.24 12.04 -16.50
N ARG A 80 0.35 13.23 -17.10
CA ARG A 80 1.03 13.41 -18.40
C ARG A 80 2.53 13.18 -18.29
N LEU A 81 3.14 13.69 -17.21
CA LEU A 81 4.57 13.55 -16.97
C LEU A 81 4.92 12.07 -16.77
N ILE A 82 4.16 11.35 -15.92
CA ILE A 82 4.35 9.91 -15.70
C ILE A 82 4.27 9.12 -17.02
N LEU A 83 3.34 9.48 -17.92
CA LEU A 83 3.22 8.83 -19.22
C LEU A 83 4.39 9.17 -20.17
N MET A 84 4.87 10.42 -20.15
CA MET A 84 6.04 10.84 -20.92
C MET A 84 7.30 10.13 -20.43
N ASP A 85 7.56 10.16 -19.13
CA ASP A 85 8.71 9.50 -18.48
C ASP A 85 8.75 8.00 -18.81
N ASN A 86 7.58 7.33 -18.78
CA ASN A 86 7.48 5.91 -19.14
C ASN A 86 7.77 5.66 -20.63
N SER A 87 7.40 6.59 -21.51
CA SER A 87 7.65 6.46 -22.95
C SER A 87 9.09 6.80 -23.35
N GLU A 88 9.73 7.70 -22.61
CA GLU A 88 11.10 8.17 -22.87
C GLU A 88 12.15 7.27 -22.22
N VAL A 89 11.84 6.73 -21.03
CA VAL A 89 12.74 5.89 -20.24
C VAL A 89 12.02 4.59 -19.90
N GLU A 90 12.34 3.52 -20.65
CA GLU A 90 11.76 2.19 -20.41
C GLU A 90 12.07 1.72 -18.98
N ASP A 91 11.07 1.12 -18.33
CA ASP A 91 11.17 0.58 -16.96
C ASP A 91 11.58 1.59 -15.86
N CYS A 92 11.48 2.91 -16.09
CA CYS A 92 11.86 3.96 -15.12
C CYS A 92 11.08 3.95 -13.79
N HIS A 93 9.94 3.26 -13.76
CA HIS A 93 9.11 3.08 -12.57
C HIS A 93 9.09 1.63 -12.06
N VAL A 94 9.86 0.75 -12.69
CA VAL A 94 9.98 -0.68 -12.37
C VAL A 94 11.31 -0.90 -11.64
N LYS A 95 11.31 -1.69 -10.55
CA LYS A 95 12.51 -2.01 -9.77
C LYS A 95 13.30 -0.76 -9.35
N LEU A 96 12.59 0.24 -8.81
CA LEU A 96 13.23 1.40 -8.19
C LEU A 96 14.33 0.92 -7.23
N LEU A 97 15.43 1.67 -7.17
CA LEU A 97 16.50 1.42 -6.22
C LEU A 97 15.89 1.21 -4.83
N PRO A 98 16.32 0.19 -4.06
CA PRO A 98 15.77 -0.08 -2.73
C PRO A 98 15.67 1.18 -1.88
N GLU A 99 16.70 2.04 -1.94
CA GLU A 99 16.83 3.30 -1.21
C GLU A 99 15.76 4.33 -1.57
N ALA A 100 15.30 4.35 -2.82
CA ALA A 100 14.30 5.31 -3.32
C ALA A 100 12.87 4.96 -2.88
N ASN A 101 12.65 3.73 -2.39
CA ASN A 101 11.32 3.22 -2.05
C ASN A 101 11.26 2.58 -0.65
N ILE A 102 12.25 2.83 0.21
CA ILE A 102 12.20 2.38 1.60
C ILE A 102 11.07 3.12 2.32
N PRO A 103 10.09 2.43 2.90
CA PRO A 103 9.07 3.08 3.71
C PRO A 103 9.70 3.75 4.93
N SER A 104 9.17 4.91 5.31
CA SER A 104 9.65 5.60 6.51
C SER A 104 9.49 4.73 7.76
N GLN A 105 10.35 4.96 8.76
CA GLN A 105 10.27 4.21 10.01
C GLN A 105 8.89 4.37 10.68
N GLU A 106 8.27 5.55 10.59
CA GLU A 106 6.91 5.78 11.10
C GLU A 106 5.85 4.91 10.41
N LEU A 107 5.98 4.69 9.10
CA LEU A 107 5.05 3.86 8.36
C LEU A 107 5.27 2.36 8.66
N ILE A 108 6.52 1.97 8.93
CA ILE A 108 6.85 0.64 9.46
C ILE A 108 6.26 0.46 10.86
N ASN A 109 6.38 1.45 11.74
CA ASN A 109 5.81 1.41 13.09
C ASN A 109 4.28 1.24 13.04
N LEU A 110 3.60 2.00 12.17
CA LEU A 110 2.16 1.85 11.94
C LEU A 110 1.80 0.43 11.45
N CYS A 111 2.59 -0.14 10.53
CA CYS A 111 2.42 -1.53 10.09
C CYS A 111 2.51 -2.52 11.28
N VAL A 112 3.51 -2.32 12.16
CA VAL A 112 3.70 -3.12 13.38
C VAL A 112 2.52 -2.98 14.34
N GLU A 113 1.93 -1.79 14.49
CA GLU A 113 0.74 -1.57 15.32
C GLU A 113 -0.48 -2.34 14.81
N PHE A 114 -0.72 -2.33 13.49
CA PHE A 114 -1.77 -3.16 12.89
C PHE A 114 -1.54 -4.66 13.16
N TYR A 115 -0.31 -5.13 13.02
CA TYR A 115 0.06 -6.51 13.34
C TYR A 115 -0.19 -6.86 14.81
N LYS A 116 0.28 -6.02 15.75
CA LYS A 116 0.07 -6.23 17.19
C LYS A 116 -1.41 -6.33 17.55
N ARG A 117 -2.25 -5.45 16.99
CA ARG A 117 -3.71 -5.52 17.19
C ARG A 117 -4.31 -6.85 16.73
N TYR A 118 -3.82 -7.45 15.64
CA TYR A 118 -4.27 -8.81 15.27
C TYR A 118 -3.76 -9.87 16.25
N ARG A 119 -2.53 -9.75 16.75
CA ARG A 119 -1.97 -10.67 17.77
C ARG A 119 -2.74 -10.59 19.10
N ASP A 120 -3.10 -9.40 19.54
CA ASP A 120 -3.89 -9.17 20.76
C ASP A 120 -5.30 -9.77 20.62
N ASN A 121 -5.85 -9.76 19.41
CA ASN A 121 -7.09 -10.47 19.06
C ASN A 121 -6.88 -11.98 18.83
N SER A 122 -5.84 -12.57 19.43
CA SER A 122 -5.52 -14.01 19.41
C SER A 122 -5.32 -14.61 18.01
N ARG A 123 -4.94 -13.81 17.01
CA ARG A 123 -4.55 -14.35 15.69
C ARG A 123 -3.15 -14.92 15.76
N ALA A 124 -2.93 -16.07 15.13
CA ALA A 124 -1.61 -16.66 14.95
C ALA A 124 -0.67 -15.72 14.17
N HIS A 125 0.65 -15.86 14.39
CA HIS A 125 1.68 -14.97 13.81
C HIS A 125 1.52 -14.79 12.29
N GLU A 126 1.55 -15.89 11.54
CA GLU A 126 1.41 -15.89 10.08
C GLU A 126 0.07 -15.28 9.61
N VAL A 127 -1.02 -15.56 10.34
CA VAL A 127 -2.34 -15.00 10.02
C VAL A 127 -2.37 -13.49 10.24
N ALA A 128 -1.73 -13.00 11.31
CA ALA A 128 -1.62 -11.57 11.57
C ALA A 128 -0.76 -10.87 10.50
N ILE A 129 0.35 -11.49 10.08
CA ILE A 129 1.18 -11.00 8.96
C ILE A 129 0.35 -10.91 7.68
N ASP A 130 -0.32 -11.98 7.29
CA ASP A 130 -1.09 -12.00 6.04
C ASP A 130 -2.21 -10.96 6.05
N LEU A 131 -2.90 -10.76 7.18
CA LEU A 131 -3.93 -9.74 7.31
C LEU A 131 -3.36 -8.31 7.24
N THR A 132 -2.19 -8.07 7.83
CA THR A 132 -1.51 -6.77 7.81
C THR A 132 -0.99 -6.45 6.41
N LEU A 133 -0.21 -7.37 5.83
CA LEU A 133 0.41 -7.20 4.51
C LEU A 133 -0.58 -7.31 3.35
N ALA A 134 -1.85 -7.65 3.61
CA ALA A 134 -2.91 -7.53 2.62
C ALA A 134 -3.32 -6.05 2.39
N MET A 135 -3.11 -5.16 3.36
CA MET A 135 -3.53 -3.76 3.27
C MET A 135 -2.52 -2.91 2.51
N GLU A 136 -2.99 -1.95 1.71
CA GLU A 136 -2.15 -0.86 1.23
C GLU A 136 -1.96 0.20 2.33
N PRO A 137 -0.74 0.74 2.52
CA PRO A 137 0.45 0.56 1.69
C PRO A 137 1.38 -0.60 2.11
N PHE A 138 1.02 -1.43 3.09
CA PHE A 138 1.92 -2.45 3.63
C PHE A 138 2.22 -3.60 2.67
N ASN A 139 1.42 -3.76 1.61
CA ASN A 139 1.63 -4.74 0.55
C ASN A 139 2.66 -4.30 -0.53
N THR A 140 3.20 -3.08 -0.45
CA THR A 140 3.99 -2.50 -1.56
C THR A 140 5.50 -2.71 -1.44
N HIS A 141 6.02 -3.05 -0.26
CA HIS A 141 7.47 -3.13 -0.04
C HIS A 141 7.86 -4.28 0.91
N PRO A 142 8.94 -5.05 0.62
CA PRO A 142 9.37 -6.18 1.46
C PRO A 142 9.81 -5.78 2.87
N ALA A 143 10.23 -4.52 3.10
CA ALA A 143 10.64 -4.05 4.42
C ALA A 143 9.54 -4.21 5.49
N TYR A 144 8.26 -4.09 5.11
CA TYR A 144 7.16 -4.32 6.06
C TYR A 144 7.16 -5.77 6.57
N ARG A 145 7.32 -6.75 5.67
CA ARG A 145 7.40 -8.15 6.06
C ARG A 145 8.63 -8.42 6.92
N ALA A 146 9.80 -7.93 6.50
CA ALA A 146 11.03 -8.08 7.26
C ALA A 146 10.91 -7.54 8.70
N ALA A 147 10.23 -6.40 8.86
CA ALA A 147 9.95 -5.84 10.19
C ALA A 147 9.06 -6.77 11.03
N LEU A 148 7.99 -7.35 10.45
CA LEU A 148 7.10 -8.25 11.19
C LEU A 148 7.77 -9.59 11.56
N ASP A 149 8.53 -10.20 10.64
CA ASP A 149 9.25 -11.46 10.88
C ASP A 149 10.30 -11.31 12.01
N SER A 150 10.86 -10.10 12.19
CA SER A 150 11.82 -9.81 13.26
C SER A 150 11.20 -9.81 14.66
N LEU A 151 9.87 -9.67 14.77
CA LEU A 151 9.16 -9.60 16.04
C LEU A 151 8.90 -10.99 16.64
N ASP A 152 8.73 -12.02 15.81
CA ASP A 152 8.49 -13.39 16.30
C ASP A 152 9.73 -13.97 16.98
N ARG A 153 10.91 -13.73 16.39
CA ARG A 153 12.20 -14.15 16.94
C ARG A 153 12.45 -13.60 18.36
N ARG A 154 11.95 -12.41 18.67
CA ARG A 154 12.05 -11.81 20.01
C ARG A 154 11.05 -12.38 21.03
N CYS A 155 9.95 -12.96 20.57
CA CYS A 155 8.95 -13.59 21.45
C CYS A 155 9.36 -15.00 21.88
N ASP A 156 10.10 -15.74 21.06
CA ASP A 156 10.60 -17.07 21.42
C ASP A 156 11.78 -17.03 22.40
N ASP A 157 12.70 -16.07 22.26
CA ASP A 157 13.83 -15.90 23.19
C ASP A 157 13.37 -15.56 24.63
N ASN A 158 12.27 -14.81 24.77
CA ASN A 158 11.71 -14.46 26.09
C ASN A 158 10.96 -15.61 26.78
N ARG A 159 10.69 -16.74 26.10
CA ARG A 159 10.02 -17.91 26.70
C ARG A 159 11.00 -19.00 27.16
N GLN A 160 12.28 -18.91 26.80
CA GLN A 160 13.30 -19.88 27.21
C GLN A 160 14.11 -19.41 28.43
N GLY A 161 13.78 -18.24 29.00
CA GLY A 161 14.49 -17.63 30.14
C GLY A 161 13.66 -17.46 31.41
N SER A 162 12.64 -18.29 31.65
CA SER A 162 11.88 -18.32 32.92
C SER A 162 11.84 -19.72 33.52
#